data_AF-A0A244EVE8-F1
#
_entry.id   AF-A0A244EVE8-F1
#
_cell.length_a   1.000
_cell.length_b   1.000
_cell.length_c   1.000
_cell.angle_alpha   90.00
_cell.angle_beta   90.00
_cell.angle_gamma   90.00
#
_symmetry.space_group_name_H-M   'P 1'
#
loop_
_entity.id
_entity.type
_entity.pdbx_description
1 polymer ?
#
loop_
_entity_poly.entity_id
_entity_poly.type
_entity_poly.pdbx_seq_one_letter_code
_entity_poly.pdbx_strand_id
1 'polypeptide(L)' 'MNSFEPGEYVRLRSGGRKMQVIKDSATETLVPTSLIACEYLAKHRRVLGFYAAHSLISIQRPDDQTPLEQ' A
#
# COMPACT_ATOMS: atom_id res chain seq x y z
N MET A 1 -6.32 -12.94 -2.80
CA MET A 1 -4.94 -12.38 -2.74
C MET A 1 -5.12 -10.89 -2.57
N ASN A 2 -4.65 -10.27 -1.48
CA ASN A 2 -4.76 -8.80 -1.38
C ASN A 2 -3.77 -8.20 -2.38
N SER A 3 -4.26 -7.74 -3.52
CA SER A 3 -3.49 -6.91 -4.44
C SER A 3 -3.69 -5.46 -4.04
N PHE A 4 -2.63 -4.66 -4.18
CA PHE A 4 -2.71 -3.22 -4.01
C PHE A 4 -2.13 -2.56 -5.25
N GLU A 5 -2.76 -1.48 -5.69
CA GLU A 5 -2.37 -0.77 -6.90
C GLU A 5 -1.45 0.40 -6.58
N PRO A 6 -0.47 0.72 -7.45
CA PRO A 6 0.31 1.94 -7.33
C PRO A 6 -0.57 3.18 -7.17
N GLY A 7 -0.27 4.00 -6.17
CA GLY A 7 -1.05 5.18 -5.79
C GLY A 7 -1.99 4.97 -4.61
N GLU A 8 -2.35 3.71 -4.28
CA GLU A 8 -3.18 3.41 -3.12
C GLU A 8 -2.47 3.74 -1.81
N TYR A 9 -3.25 4.11 -0.79
CA TYR A 9 -2.73 4.30 0.55
C TYR A 9 -2.99 3.07 1.41
N VAL A 10 -1.95 2.62 2.09
CA VAL A 10 -1.96 1.45 2.97
C VAL A 10 -1.34 1.75 4.32
N ARG A 11 -1.58 0.89 5.31
CA ARG A 11 -0.81 0.83 6.55
C ARG A 11 -0.60 -0.62 6.99
N LEU A 12 0.27 -0.85 7.96
CA LEU A 12 0.43 -2.16 8.58
C LEU A 12 -0.78 -2.52 9.47
N ARG A 13 -1.14 -3.80 9.50
CA ARG A 13 -2.18 -4.36 10.39
C ARG A 13 -1.87 -4.16 11.86
N SER A 14 -0.60 -4.24 12.23
CA SER A 14 -0.10 -3.92 13.58
C SER A 14 -0.30 -2.45 13.97
N GLY A 15 -0.87 -1.63 13.09
CA GLY A 15 -0.88 -0.18 13.20
C GLY A 15 0.43 0.42 12.70
N GLY A 16 0.49 1.75 12.72
CA GLY A 16 1.67 2.49 12.30
C GLY A 16 1.37 3.52 11.23
N ARG A 17 2.38 3.80 10.39
CA ARG A 17 2.35 4.91 9.46
C ARG A 17 1.55 4.62 8.20
N LYS A 18 0.90 5.67 7.70
CA LYS A 18 0.34 5.71 6.35
C LYS A 18 1.48 5.68 5.34
N MET A 19 1.36 4.78 4.38
CA MET A 19 2.29 4.59 3.27
C MET A 19 1.50 4.63 1.96
N GLN A 20 2.16 4.97 0.88
CA GLN A 20 1.60 4.91 -0.47
C GLN A 20 2.26 3.76 -1.22
N VAL A 21 1.45 2.95 -1.90
CA VAL A 21 1.93 1.90 -2.79
C VAL A 21 2.55 2.55 -4.00
N ILE A 22 3.73 2.10 -4.41
CA ILE A 22 4.42 2.63 -5.58
C ILE A 22 4.59 1.55 -6.63
N LYS A 23 4.65 1.98 -7.88
CA LYS A 23 5.01 1.09 -8.97
C LYS A 23 6.47 0.69 -8.77
N ASP A 24 6.66 -0.60 -8.58
CA ASP A 24 7.99 -1.14 -8.49
C ASP A 24 8.52 -1.40 -9.90
N SER A 25 9.60 -0.70 -10.26
CA SER A 25 10.28 -0.85 -11.55
C SER A 25 11.36 -1.94 -11.53
N ALA A 26 11.68 -2.51 -10.36
CA ALA A 26 12.70 -3.52 -10.11
C ALA A 26 12.12 -4.94 -9.92
N THR A 27 10.84 -5.09 -9.57
CA THR A 27 10.14 -6.38 -9.41
C THR A 27 9.83 -7.08 -10.73
N GLU A 28 10.07 -6.45 -11.88
CA GLU A 28 9.97 -7.10 -13.19
C GLU A 28 10.89 -8.33 -13.31
N THR A 29 11.90 -8.44 -12.44
CA THR A 29 12.86 -9.56 -12.40
C THR A 29 12.78 -10.42 -11.13
N LEU A 30 11.93 -10.06 -10.17
CA LEU A 30 11.81 -10.78 -8.91
C LEU A 30 10.58 -11.68 -8.98
N VAL A 31 10.82 -12.98 -8.81
CA VAL A 31 9.86 -14.06 -8.51
C VAL A 31 8.59 -13.49 -7.85
N PRO A 32 7.36 -13.94 -8.20
CA PRO A 32 6.10 -13.39 -7.67
C PRO A 32 6.06 -13.47 -6.13
N THR A 33 6.72 -12.51 -5.52
CA THR A 33 6.82 -12.33 -4.09
C THR A 33 5.65 -11.42 -3.78
N SER A 34 4.81 -11.83 -2.84
CA SER A 34 3.64 -11.04 -2.42
C SER A 34 4.05 -9.79 -1.62
N LEU A 35 5.20 -9.21 -1.95
CA LEU A 35 5.75 -7.99 -1.38
C LEU A 35 5.25 -6.81 -2.20
N ILE A 36 4.79 -5.80 -1.49
CA ILE A 36 4.27 -4.56 -2.03
C ILE A 36 5.28 -3.48 -1.73
N ALA A 37 5.76 -2.80 -2.77
CA ALA A 37 6.60 -1.64 -2.63
C ALA A 37 5.76 -0.47 -2.12
N CYS A 38 6.20 0.13 -1.02
CA CYS A 38 5.52 1.24 -0.38
C CYS A 38 6.50 2.34 -0.02
N GLU A 39 5.99 3.55 0.07
CA GLU A 39 6.77 4.70 0.50
C GLU A 39 6.05 5.58 1.52
N TYR A 40 6.83 6.30 2.31
CA TYR A 40 6.31 7.32 3.20
C TYR A 40 7.34 8.40 3.49
N LEU A 41 6.86 9.57 3.93
CA LEU A 41 7.72 10.66 4.38
C LEU A 41 8.01 10.55 5.88
N ALA A 42 9.29 10.62 6.23
CA ALA A 42 9.78 10.61 7.61
C ALA A 42 10.84 11.69 7.79
N LYS A 43 10.55 12.71 8.63
CA LYS A 43 11.51 13.78 8.96
C LYS A 43 12.21 14.33 7.70
N HIS A 44 11.42 14.71 6.70
CA HIS A 44 11.86 15.23 5.39
C HIS A 44 12.59 14.23 4.46
N ARG A 45 12.62 12.94 4.80
CA ARG A 45 13.18 11.90 3.93
C ARG A 45 12.06 11.00 3.41
N ARG A 46 12.15 10.62 2.13
CA ARG A 46 11.31 9.58 1.54
C ARG A 46 11.91 8.23 1.88
N VAL A 47 11.14 7.40 2.56
CA VAL A 47 11.52 6.04 2.94
C VAL A 47 10.80 5.07 2.02
N LEU A 48 11.55 4.15 1.42
CA LEU A 48 11.04 3.08 0.57
C LEU A 48 11.15 1.76 1.34
N GLY A 49 10.14 0.90 1.23
CA GLY A 49 10.13 -0.39 1.89
C GLY A 49 9.22 -1.40 1.20
N PHE A 50 9.54 -2.67 1.41
CA PHE A 50 8.77 -3.80 0.90
C PHE A 50 8.04 -4.48 2.03
N TYR A 51 6.72 -4.66 1.88
CA TYR A 51 5.89 -5.26 2.92
C TYR A 51 5.05 -6.39 2.35
N ALA A 52 4.88 -7.47 3.10
CA ALA A 52 4.00 -8.55 2.69
C ALA A 52 2.54 -8.06 2.59
N ALA A 53 1.86 -8.38 1.50
CA ALA A 53 0.49 -7.95 1.23
C ALA A 53 -0.50 -8.35 2.34
N HIS A 54 -0.30 -9.50 2.99
CA HIS A 54 -1.14 -9.92 4.10
C HIS A 54 -0.97 -9.06 5.35
N SER A 55 0.15 -8.37 5.51
CA SER A 55 0.43 -7.46 6.62
C SER A 55 -0.10 -6.04 6.38
N LEU A 56 -0.57 -5.74 5.18
CA LEU A 56 -1.10 -4.44 4.79
C LEU A 56 -2.63 -4.41 4.83
N ILE A 57 -3.15 -3.22 5.08
CA ILE A 57 -4.57 -2.87 4.91
C ILE A 57 -4.69 -1.58 4.11
N SER A 58 -5.71 -1.50 3.25
CA SER A 58 -6.06 -0.26 2.56
C SER A 58 -6.63 0.75 3.56
N ILE A 59 -6.30 2.02 3.36
CA ILE A 59 -6.79 3.14 4.15
C ILE A 59 -7.40 4.22 3.25
N GLN A 60 -8.04 3.79 2.14
CA GLN A 60 -8.89 4.66 1.34
C GLN A 60 -9.85 5.44 2.24
N ARG A 61 -10.07 6.73 1.92
CA ARG A 61 -10.99 7.57 2.68
C ARG A 61 -12.38 6.91 2.66
N PRO A 62 -13.15 6.96 3.75
CA PRO A 62 -14.51 6.40 3.81
C PRO A 62 -15.55 7.14 2.92
N ASP A 63 -15.15 8.02 2.00
CA ASP A 63 -16.05 8.84 1.18
C ASP A 63 -16.42 8.21 -0.19
N ASP A 64 -16.25 6.90 -0.35
CA ASP A 64 -16.74 6.16 -1.54
C ASP A 64 -17.66 4.98 -1.15
N GLN A 65 -18.34 5.10 0.00
CA GLN A 65 -19.62 4.42 0.19
C GLN A 65 -20.72 5.36 -0.33
N THR A 66 -20.91 5.40 -1.64
CA THR A 66 -22.21 5.83 -2.16
C THR A 66 -23.19 4.73 -1.76
N PRO A 67 -24.22 4.98 -0.94
CA PRO A 67 -25.30 4.02 -0.78
C PRO A 67 -25.97 3.92 -2.15
N LEU A 68 -25.99 2.72 -2.72
CA LEU A 68 -26.98 2.38 -3.74
C LEU A 68 -28.34 2.42 -3.03
N GLU A 69 -28.96 3.59 -2.99
CA GLU A 69 -30.39 3.71 -2.74
C GLU A 69 -31.13 3.08 -3.92
N GLN A 70 -32.01 2.13 -3.59
CA GLN A 70 -32.84 1.36 -4.51
C GLN A 70 -33.99 2.19 -5.07
#